data_AF-A0AAU4KL32-F1
#
_entry.id   AF-A0AAU4KL32-F1
#
_cell.length_a   1.000
_cell.length_b   1.000
_cell.length_c   1.000
_cell.angle_alpha   90.00
_cell.angle_beta   90.00
_cell.angle_gamma   90.00
#
_symmetry.space_group_name_H-M   'P 1'
#
loop_
_entity.id
_entity.type
_entity.pdbx_description
1 polymer ?
#
loop_
_entity_poly.entity_id
_entity_poly.type
_entity_poly.pdbx_seq_one_letter_code
_entity_poly.pdbx_strand_id
1 'polypeptide(L)'
;MTVPAGMDRTQPPPSDYQLLLPDGWFRIDLEPERRRQAVDALVNRQFNGVDNEPRLRRLLRQELVERATNAFDQGGLELYISLQRAGALTIPASLLVTLIPPMRPGGQSPSLRELADELGAEGGRGRTVSMVELAAGTAMKVRVDPDATDVKEPVLTTSGEKEIDALPSVTVDYQLGVPRSDMNLLLTFSTPLVQIADAMVELFDAVAGSLRWKDE
;
A
#
# COMPACT_ATOMS: atom_id res chain seq x y z
N MET A 1 -1.33 33.41 -36.24
CA MET A 1 -1.09 33.00 -34.84
C MET A 1 -2.13 31.94 -34.53
N THR A 2 -1.79 30.68 -34.77
CA THR A 2 -2.74 29.56 -34.75
C THR A 2 -2.32 28.66 -33.60
N VAL A 3 -3.17 28.56 -32.59
CA VAL A 3 -3.00 27.63 -31.47
C VAL A 3 -3.45 26.25 -31.96
N PRO A 4 -2.63 25.19 -31.94
CA PRO A 4 -3.12 23.86 -32.25
C PRO A 4 -3.82 23.30 -31.01
N ALA A 5 -5.15 23.23 -31.07
CA ALA A 5 -5.96 22.39 -30.21
C ALA A 5 -5.89 20.95 -30.73
N GLY A 6 -5.15 20.07 -30.03
CA GLY A 6 -5.01 18.68 -30.45
C GLY A 6 -3.83 17.91 -29.85
N MET A 7 -3.59 18.02 -28.55
CA MET A 7 -2.80 17.06 -27.76
C MET A 7 -3.70 16.81 -26.54
N ASP A 8 -4.24 15.63 -26.23
CA ASP A 8 -3.51 14.41 -25.90
C ASP A 8 -4.48 13.21 -25.70
N ARG A 9 -5.31 12.88 -26.71
CA ARG A 9 -6.36 11.82 -26.61
C ARG A 9 -6.02 10.51 -27.32
N THR A 10 -4.82 10.40 -27.89
CA THR A 10 -4.41 9.26 -28.74
C THR A 10 -3.31 8.40 -28.11
N GLN A 11 -2.75 8.79 -26.97
CA GLN A 11 -1.72 7.99 -26.31
C GLN A 11 -2.38 6.88 -25.47
N PRO A 12 -1.85 5.65 -25.52
CA PRO A 12 -2.35 4.55 -24.68
C PRO A 12 -2.17 4.89 -23.19
N PRO A 13 -2.96 4.33 -22.26
CA PRO A 13 -2.69 4.49 -20.83
C PRO A 13 -1.25 4.08 -20.49
N PRO A 14 -0.62 4.71 -19.48
CA PRO A 14 0.73 4.32 -19.07
C PRO A 14 0.74 2.83 -18.74
N SER A 15 1.78 2.14 -19.21
CA SER A 15 1.93 0.69 -19.05
C SER A 15 2.52 0.34 -17.68
N ASP A 16 3.19 1.29 -17.03
CA ASP A 16 3.88 1.07 -15.77
C ASP A 16 3.96 2.35 -14.90
N TYR A 17 4.46 2.21 -13.68
CA TYR A 17 4.74 3.31 -12.77
C TYR A 17 6.11 3.16 -12.11
N GLN A 18 6.63 4.26 -11.59
CA GLN A 18 7.87 4.27 -10.81
C GLN A 18 7.63 4.95 -9.48
N LEU A 19 8.18 4.35 -8.44
CA LEU A 19 8.07 4.81 -7.06
C LEU A 19 9.47 4.77 -6.42
N LEU A 20 9.87 5.86 -5.77
CA LEU A 20 11.13 5.92 -5.04
C LEU A 20 10.88 5.52 -3.60
N LEU A 21 11.55 4.47 -3.17
CA LEU A 21 11.49 3.97 -1.80
C LEU A 21 12.82 4.23 -1.08
N PRO A 22 12.78 4.46 0.24
CA PRO A 22 13.99 4.51 1.06
C PRO A 22 14.78 3.20 0.99
N ASP A 23 16.06 3.29 1.37
CA ASP A 23 16.90 2.11 1.51
C ASP A 23 16.33 1.11 2.54
N GLY A 24 16.38 -0.17 2.20
CA GLY A 24 15.90 -1.24 3.09
C GLY A 24 14.42 -1.63 2.90
N TRP A 25 13.76 -1.10 1.87
CA TRP A 25 12.46 -1.59 1.42
C TRP A 25 12.62 -2.77 0.45
N PHE A 26 11.85 -3.82 0.67
CA PHE A 26 11.87 -5.05 -0.12
C PHE A 26 10.60 -5.18 -0.93
N ARG A 27 10.74 -5.30 -2.25
CA ARG A 27 9.63 -5.58 -3.16
C ARG A 27 9.32 -7.07 -3.19
N ILE A 28 8.06 -7.40 -2.96
CA ILE A 28 7.44 -8.70 -3.21
C ILE A 28 6.51 -8.52 -4.39
N ASP A 29 6.87 -9.14 -5.50
CA ASP A 29 5.97 -9.25 -6.65
C ASP A 29 4.81 -10.18 -6.28
N LEU A 30 3.57 -9.72 -6.44
CA LEU A 30 2.40 -10.50 -6.06
C LEU A 30 1.96 -11.45 -7.17
N GLU A 31 2.53 -11.37 -8.37
CA GLU A 31 2.25 -12.28 -9.48
C GLU A 31 2.55 -13.75 -9.06
N PRO A 32 1.63 -14.71 -9.28
CA PRO A 32 1.74 -16.09 -8.75
C PRO A 32 3.07 -16.79 -9.05
N GLU A 33 3.62 -16.55 -10.23
CA GLU A 33 4.86 -17.11 -10.76
C GLU A 33 6.09 -16.61 -9.97
N ARG A 34 6.07 -15.34 -9.54
CA ARG A 34 7.21 -14.65 -8.91
C ARG A 34 7.09 -14.56 -7.39
N ARG A 35 5.85 -14.58 -6.86
CA ARG A 35 5.52 -14.43 -5.44
C ARG A 35 6.31 -15.35 -4.53
N ARG A 36 6.35 -16.64 -4.86
CA ARG A 36 7.01 -17.65 -4.02
C ARG A 36 8.51 -17.38 -3.87
N GLN A 37 9.19 -17.02 -4.96
CA GLN A 37 10.61 -16.70 -4.95
C GLN A 37 10.88 -15.41 -4.17
N ALA A 38 10.03 -14.39 -4.32
CA ALA A 38 10.17 -13.13 -3.61
C ALA A 38 9.98 -13.30 -2.09
N VAL A 39 8.96 -14.06 -1.66
CA VAL A 39 8.76 -14.38 -0.23
C VAL A 39 9.92 -15.19 0.32
N ASP A 40 10.42 -16.18 -0.41
CA ASP A 40 11.57 -16.98 0.02
C ASP A 40 12.83 -16.14 0.22
N ALA A 41 13.10 -15.18 -0.69
CA ALA A 41 14.21 -14.25 -0.56
C ALA A 41 14.09 -13.36 0.69
N LEU A 42 12.88 -12.84 0.95
CA LEU A 42 12.62 -12.00 2.12
C LEU A 42 12.82 -12.77 3.43
N VAL A 43 12.24 -13.97 3.52
CA VAL A 43 12.38 -14.83 4.68
C VAL A 43 13.86 -15.20 4.90
N ASN A 44 14.59 -15.57 3.85
CA ASN A 44 16.02 -15.90 3.99
C ASN A 44 16.84 -14.72 4.53
N ARG A 45 16.51 -13.50 4.11
CA ARG A 45 17.22 -12.29 4.54
C ARG A 45 16.90 -11.94 6.00
N GLN A 46 15.65 -12.09 6.42
CA GLN A 46 15.22 -11.78 7.79
C GLN A 46 15.90 -12.70 8.82
N PHE A 47 16.15 -13.96 8.45
CA PHE A 47 16.81 -14.94 9.29
C PHE A 47 18.33 -15.06 9.03
N ASN A 48 18.92 -14.15 8.25
CA ASN A 48 20.35 -14.18 7.98
C ASN A 48 21.14 -13.77 9.24
N GLY A 49 21.86 -14.72 9.84
CA GLY A 49 22.63 -14.53 11.07
C GLY A 49 21.85 -14.71 12.38
N VAL A 50 20.60 -15.18 12.32
CA VAL A 50 19.83 -15.60 13.50
C VAL A 50 19.92 -17.11 13.64
N ASP A 51 20.28 -17.60 14.82
CA ASP A 51 20.33 -19.04 15.07
C ASP A 51 18.96 -19.67 14.81
N ASN A 52 19.00 -20.65 13.92
CA ASN A 52 17.94 -21.48 13.37
C ASN A 52 16.68 -21.60 14.27
N GLU A 53 15.66 -20.78 14.01
CA GLU A 53 14.27 -21.10 14.38
C GLU A 53 13.48 -21.53 13.13
N PRO A 54 13.67 -22.79 12.62
CA PRO A 54 12.95 -23.30 11.45
C PRO A 54 11.43 -23.17 11.57
N ARG A 55 10.89 -23.26 12.79
CA ARG A 55 9.46 -23.11 13.06
C ARG A 55 8.99 -21.68 12.80
N LEU A 56 9.69 -20.68 13.35
CA LEU A 56 9.36 -19.26 13.16
C LEU A 56 9.53 -18.85 11.69
N ARG A 57 10.58 -19.34 11.03
CA ARG A 57 10.82 -19.13 9.60
C ARG A 57 9.69 -19.68 8.74
N ARG A 58 9.19 -20.88 9.05
CA ARG A 58 8.07 -21.50 8.33
C ARG A 58 6.77 -20.73 8.57
N LEU A 59 6.50 -20.30 9.80
CA LEU A 59 5.32 -19.51 10.15
C LEU A 59 5.33 -18.16 9.40
N LEU A 60 6.43 -17.41 9.45
CA LEU A 60 6.56 -16.14 8.74
C LEU A 60 6.39 -16.32 7.22
N ARG A 61 6.97 -17.38 6.66
CA ARG A 61 6.78 -17.70 5.23
C ARG A 61 5.31 -17.94 4.89
N GLN A 62 4.61 -18.75 5.70
CA GLN A 62 3.20 -19.06 5.45
C GLN A 62 2.34 -17.80 5.51
N GLU A 63 2.53 -16.98 6.54
CA GLU A 63 1.79 -15.73 6.71
C GLU A 63 2.04 -14.75 5.55
N LEU A 64 3.29 -14.60 5.11
CA LEU A 64 3.62 -13.74 3.97
C LEU A 64 3.02 -14.25 2.65
N VAL A 65 3.01 -15.57 2.42
CA VAL A 65 2.36 -16.16 1.24
C VAL A 65 0.85 -15.94 1.28
N GLU A 66 0.21 -16.14 2.43
CA GLU A 66 -1.23 -15.94 2.60
C GLU A 66 -1.61 -14.47 2.38
N ARG A 67 -0.92 -13.53 3.03
CA ARG A 67 -1.14 -12.09 2.84
C ARG A 67 -0.91 -11.67 1.39
N ALA A 68 0.16 -12.14 0.75
CA ALA A 68 0.44 -11.86 -0.65
C ALA A 68 -0.62 -12.44 -1.61
N THR A 69 -1.20 -13.59 -1.25
CA THR A 69 -2.29 -14.21 -2.02
C THR A 69 -3.57 -13.41 -1.90
N ASN A 70 -3.97 -13.06 -0.67
CA ASN A 70 -5.14 -12.23 -0.42
C ASN A 70 -5.00 -10.86 -1.09
N ALA A 71 -3.82 -10.26 -1.04
CA ALA A 71 -3.55 -8.99 -1.72
C ALA A 71 -3.69 -9.11 -3.23
N PHE A 72 -3.13 -10.15 -3.86
CA PHE A 72 -3.28 -10.38 -5.30
C PHE A 72 -4.74 -10.60 -5.72
N ASP A 73 -5.49 -11.40 -4.95
CA ASP A 73 -6.90 -11.66 -5.21
C ASP A 73 -7.76 -10.38 -5.12
N GLN A 74 -7.29 -9.36 -4.40
CA GLN A 74 -7.89 -8.03 -4.31
C GLN A 74 -7.37 -7.03 -5.36
N GLY A 75 -6.57 -7.49 -6.33
CA GLY A 75 -5.98 -6.64 -7.38
C GLY A 75 -4.61 -6.03 -7.02
N GLY A 76 -3.99 -6.52 -5.94
CA GLY A 76 -2.65 -6.14 -5.53
C GLY A 76 -1.60 -6.51 -6.57
N LEU A 77 -0.86 -5.52 -7.04
CA LEU A 77 0.26 -5.68 -7.96
C LEU A 77 1.54 -6.02 -7.20
N GLU A 78 1.85 -5.26 -6.15
CA GLU A 78 3.15 -5.29 -5.49
C GLU A 78 3.00 -5.03 -4.00
N LEU A 79 3.73 -5.78 -3.17
CA LEU A 79 3.82 -5.54 -1.74
C LEU A 79 5.26 -5.20 -1.37
N TYR A 80 5.46 -4.06 -0.73
CA TYR A 80 6.74 -3.65 -0.20
C TYR A 80 6.75 -3.74 1.32
N ILE A 81 7.86 -4.22 1.87
CA ILE A 81 8.06 -4.33 3.32
C ILE A 81 9.37 -3.65 3.70
N SER A 82 9.31 -2.71 4.64
CA SER A 82 10.47 -2.10 5.25
C SER A 82 11.11 -3.06 6.25
N LEU A 83 12.38 -3.38 6.02
CA LEU A 83 13.27 -4.01 7.00
C LEU A 83 14.38 -3.04 7.44
N GLN A 84 14.17 -1.73 7.26
CA GLN A 84 15.15 -0.72 7.60
C GLN A 84 15.44 -0.74 9.12
N ARG A 85 16.71 -0.64 9.48
CA ARG A 85 17.14 -0.51 10.88
C ARG A 85 17.57 0.92 11.16
N ALA A 86 16.98 1.53 12.19
CA ALA A 86 17.42 2.80 12.77
C ALA A 86 18.09 2.51 14.11
N GLY A 87 19.42 2.48 14.12
CA GLY A 87 20.20 2.03 15.28
C GLY A 87 19.91 0.56 15.61
N ALA A 88 19.39 0.31 16.82
CA ALA A 88 19.06 -1.03 17.29
C ALA A 88 17.62 -1.50 16.97
N LEU A 89 16.78 -0.61 16.43
CA LEU A 89 15.36 -0.88 16.19
C LEU A 89 15.08 -1.01 14.69
N THR A 90 14.29 -2.02 14.31
CA THR A 90 13.73 -2.13 12.96
C THR A 90 12.53 -1.18 12.86
N ILE A 91 12.37 -0.52 11.72
CA ILE A 91 11.21 0.32 11.40
C ILE A 91 10.23 -0.53 10.59
N PRO A 92 9.24 -1.19 11.22
CA PRO A 92 8.21 -1.93 10.51
C PRO A 92 7.28 -0.99 9.76
N ALA A 93 7.22 -1.15 8.45
CA ALA A 93 6.25 -0.51 7.59
C ALA A 93 5.99 -1.40 6.36
N SER A 94 4.80 -1.30 5.79
CA SER A 94 4.45 -1.94 4.53
C SER A 94 3.76 -0.97 3.58
N LEU A 95 3.92 -1.21 2.27
CA LEU A 95 3.20 -0.54 1.20
C LEU A 95 2.62 -1.61 0.28
N LEU A 96 1.31 -1.65 0.14
CA LEU A 96 0.63 -2.45 -0.88
C LEU A 96 0.20 -1.54 -2.02
N VAL A 97 0.55 -1.92 -3.25
CA VAL A 97 0.08 -1.25 -4.47
C VAL A 97 -0.99 -2.11 -5.12
N THR A 98 -2.18 -1.54 -5.28
CA THR A 98 -3.36 -2.23 -5.82
C THR A 98 -3.90 -1.49 -7.02
N LEU A 99 -4.19 -2.22 -8.10
CA LEU A 99 -4.89 -1.67 -9.26
C LEU A 99 -6.38 -2.00 -9.14
N ILE A 100 -7.18 -0.97 -8.96
CA ILE A 100 -8.63 -1.07 -8.81
C ILE A 100 -9.26 -0.91 -10.19
N PRO A 101 -9.89 -1.96 -10.75
CA PRO A 101 -10.61 -1.87 -12.01
C PRO A 101 -11.87 -1.00 -11.85
N PRO A 102 -12.39 -0.42 -12.95
CA PRO A 102 -13.64 0.33 -12.89
C PRO A 102 -14.79 -0.55 -12.41
N MET A 103 -15.61 -0.02 -11.49
CA MET A 103 -16.75 -0.72 -10.88
C MET A 103 -17.78 -1.16 -11.93
N ARG A 104 -17.90 -0.41 -13.04
CA ARG A 104 -18.76 -0.72 -14.18
C ARG A 104 -18.09 -0.30 -15.49
N PRO A 105 -17.99 -1.20 -16.50
CA PRO A 105 -17.52 -0.82 -17.83
C PRO A 105 -18.44 0.25 -18.43
N GLY A 106 -17.90 1.44 -18.74
CA GLY A 106 -18.66 2.54 -19.34
C GLY A 106 -19.66 3.25 -18.41
N GLY A 107 -19.66 2.94 -17.12
CA GLY A 107 -20.40 3.71 -16.11
C GLY A 107 -19.61 4.92 -15.64
N GLN A 108 -20.29 6.00 -15.26
CA GLN A 108 -19.64 7.10 -14.54
C GLN A 108 -19.27 6.58 -13.15
N SER A 109 -18.01 6.22 -12.94
CA SER A 109 -17.48 6.02 -11.58
C SER A 109 -17.48 7.37 -10.86
N PRO A 110 -17.85 7.41 -9.57
CA PRO A 110 -17.74 8.65 -8.79
C PRO A 110 -16.30 9.16 -8.85
N SER A 111 -16.14 10.46 -9.01
CA SER A 111 -14.85 11.11 -9.00
C SER A 111 -14.18 10.94 -7.63
N LEU A 112 -12.84 10.99 -7.59
CA LEU A 112 -12.09 10.88 -6.32
C LEU A 112 -12.52 11.94 -5.30
N ARG A 113 -12.95 13.13 -5.75
CA ARG A 113 -13.47 14.15 -4.85
C ARG A 113 -14.83 13.78 -4.26
N GLU A 114 -15.74 13.21 -5.05
CA GLU A 114 -17.03 12.74 -4.54
C GLU A 114 -16.85 11.61 -3.53
N LEU A 115 -15.94 10.66 -3.81
CA LEU A 115 -15.55 9.62 -2.85
C LEU A 115 -14.93 10.22 -1.58
N ALA A 116 -14.08 11.24 -1.71
CA ALA A 116 -13.48 11.91 -0.57
C ALA A 116 -14.54 12.62 0.30
N ASP A 117 -15.52 13.27 -0.32
CA ASP A 117 -16.61 13.95 0.37
C ASP A 117 -17.54 12.94 1.07
N GLU A 118 -17.86 11.81 0.42
CA GLU A 118 -18.64 10.70 0.99
C GLU A 118 -17.93 10.09 2.21
N LEU A 119 -16.66 9.72 2.06
CA LEU A 119 -15.84 9.19 3.16
C LEU A 119 -15.61 10.23 4.27
N GLY A 120 -15.54 11.51 3.93
CA GLY A 120 -15.47 12.60 4.90
C GLY A 120 -16.76 12.73 5.71
N ALA A 121 -17.92 12.65 5.04
CA ALA A 121 -19.24 12.76 5.66
C ALA A 121 -19.60 11.56 6.55
N GLU A 122 -19.17 10.36 6.18
CA GLU A 122 -19.30 9.12 6.97
C GLU A 122 -18.39 9.08 8.22
N GLY A 123 -17.56 10.10 8.43
CA GLY A 123 -16.43 10.13 9.37
C GLY A 123 -16.61 9.38 10.69
N GLY A 124 -15.92 8.23 10.82
CA GLY A 124 -15.64 7.60 12.11
C GLY A 124 -14.56 8.37 12.89
N ARG A 125 -14.50 8.19 14.22
CA ARG A 125 -13.39 8.70 15.03
C ARG A 125 -12.07 8.30 14.37
N GLY A 126 -11.07 9.19 14.31
CA GLY A 126 -9.72 8.86 13.83
C GLY A 126 -9.54 8.60 12.32
N ARG A 127 -10.54 8.85 11.46
CA ARG A 127 -10.34 8.90 9.99
C ARG A 127 -10.22 10.35 9.50
N THR A 128 -9.18 10.65 8.75
CA THR A 128 -8.97 11.95 8.09
C THR A 128 -8.90 11.74 6.58
N VAL A 129 -9.72 12.47 5.83
CA VAL A 129 -9.76 12.42 4.36
C VAL A 129 -9.33 13.78 3.81
N SER A 130 -8.46 13.79 2.80
CA SER A 130 -7.96 15.00 2.16
C SER A 130 -7.61 14.77 0.69
N MET A 131 -7.56 15.84 -0.10
CA MET A 131 -7.05 15.79 -1.47
C MET A 131 -5.63 16.36 -1.48
N VAL A 132 -4.69 15.67 -2.12
CA VAL A 132 -3.28 16.05 -2.22
C VAL A 132 -2.83 16.07 -3.67
N GLU A 133 -1.89 16.96 -3.99
CA GLU A 133 -1.26 17.02 -5.31
C GLU A 133 0.04 16.22 -5.29
N LEU A 134 0.07 15.11 -6.02
CA LEU A 134 1.28 14.34 -6.26
C LEU A 134 1.78 14.66 -7.66
N ALA A 135 3.04 14.34 -7.93
CA ALA A 135 3.58 14.54 -9.27
C ALA A 135 2.96 13.59 -10.33
N ALA A 136 2.30 12.52 -9.89
CA ALA A 136 1.50 11.63 -10.73
C ALA A 136 0.06 12.16 -10.98
N GLY A 137 -0.33 13.27 -10.35
CA GLY A 137 -1.66 13.86 -10.42
C GLY A 137 -2.31 14.04 -9.04
N THR A 138 -3.52 14.58 -9.04
CA THR A 138 -4.33 14.75 -7.82
C THR A 138 -4.73 13.37 -7.26
N ALA A 139 -4.54 13.19 -5.95
CA ALA A 139 -4.84 11.97 -5.23
C ALA A 139 -5.75 12.23 -4.02
N MET A 140 -6.61 11.27 -3.71
CA MET A 140 -7.32 11.21 -2.44
C MET A 140 -6.42 10.54 -1.41
N LYS A 141 -6.16 11.22 -0.30
CA LYS A 141 -5.41 10.70 0.85
C LYS A 141 -6.37 10.42 2.00
N VAL A 142 -6.41 9.18 2.47
CA VAL A 142 -7.18 8.76 3.65
C VAL A 142 -6.20 8.26 4.71
N ARG A 143 -6.18 8.90 5.88
CA ARG A 143 -5.45 8.43 7.06
C ARG A 143 -6.43 7.84 8.06
N VAL A 144 -6.12 6.67 8.57
CA VAL A 144 -6.84 6.00 9.64
C VAL A 144 -5.87 5.81 10.81
N ASP A 145 -6.12 6.52 11.90
CA ASP A 145 -5.39 6.36 13.15
C ASP A 145 -5.91 5.13 13.91
N PRO A 146 -5.08 4.48 14.75
CA PRO A 146 -5.46 3.25 15.43
C PRO A 146 -6.69 3.39 16.34
N ASP A 147 -6.91 4.58 16.91
CA ASP A 147 -8.08 4.90 17.73
C ASP A 147 -9.39 4.95 16.92
N ALA A 148 -9.32 4.83 15.59
CA ALA A 148 -10.47 4.81 14.68
C ALA A 148 -11.10 3.44 14.51
N THR A 149 -10.30 2.40 14.69
CA THR A 149 -10.69 1.01 14.54
C THR A 149 -11.03 0.45 15.92
N ASP A 150 -12.31 0.50 16.29
CA ASP A 150 -12.88 -0.44 17.28
C ASP A 150 -12.80 -1.90 16.77
N VAL A 151 -12.34 -2.11 15.54
CA VAL A 151 -12.11 -3.42 14.93
C VAL A 151 -10.73 -3.93 15.34
N LYS A 152 -10.73 -4.75 16.39
CA LYS A 152 -9.71 -5.78 16.58
C LYS A 152 -9.75 -6.67 15.34
N GLU A 153 -8.90 -6.46 14.34
CA GLU A 153 -8.73 -7.48 13.30
C GLU A 153 -8.24 -8.75 14.00
N PRO A 154 -9.00 -9.87 13.97
CA PRO A 154 -8.56 -11.08 14.63
C PRO A 154 -7.36 -11.63 13.86
N VAL A 155 -6.16 -11.45 14.41
CA VAL A 155 -4.99 -12.18 13.96
C VAL A 155 -5.21 -13.63 14.38
N LEU A 156 -5.50 -14.51 13.41
CA LEU A 156 -5.61 -15.94 13.64
C LEU A 156 -4.25 -16.51 14.03
N THR A 157 -3.97 -16.57 15.33
CA THR A 157 -2.82 -17.32 15.84
C THR A 157 -3.19 -18.80 15.92
N THR A 158 -2.48 -19.63 15.14
CA THR A 158 -2.57 -21.09 15.26
C THR A 158 -1.78 -21.52 16.48
N SER A 159 -2.33 -21.32 17.68
CA SER A 159 -2.01 -22.01 18.95
C SER A 159 -2.85 -21.35 20.03
N GLY A 160 -3.53 -22.13 20.87
CA GLY A 160 -4.45 -21.68 21.93
C GLY A 160 -3.79 -20.92 23.08
N GLU A 161 -3.01 -19.90 22.77
CA GLU A 161 -2.43 -18.93 23.68
C GLU A 161 -3.05 -17.56 23.37
N LYS A 162 -3.35 -16.82 24.45
CA LYS A 162 -4.15 -15.59 24.52
C LYS A 162 -4.14 -14.76 23.23
N GLU A 163 -5.36 -14.43 22.80
CA GLU A 163 -5.73 -13.35 21.88
C GLU A 163 -4.73 -12.19 22.02
N ILE A 164 -3.74 -12.14 21.11
CA ILE A 164 -2.86 -11.00 21.00
C ILE A 164 -3.72 -9.98 20.27
N ASP A 165 -4.26 -9.01 21.01
CA ASP A 165 -4.96 -7.88 20.39
C ASP A 165 -4.13 -7.39 19.20
N ALA A 166 -4.76 -7.26 18.03
CA ALA A 166 -4.08 -6.71 16.86
C ALA A 166 -3.37 -5.42 17.28
N LEU A 167 -2.07 -5.36 17.02
CA LEU A 167 -1.29 -4.19 17.40
C LEU A 167 -1.90 -2.97 16.70
N PRO A 168 -2.13 -1.88 17.43
CA PRO A 168 -2.66 -0.66 16.84
C PRO A 168 -1.72 -0.23 15.71
N SER A 169 -2.27 0.02 14.52
CA SER A 169 -1.52 0.46 13.35
C SER A 169 -2.15 1.71 12.75
N VAL A 170 -1.31 2.53 12.14
CA VAL A 170 -1.73 3.68 11.36
C VAL A 170 -1.70 3.26 9.91
N THR A 171 -2.80 3.50 9.20
CA THR A 171 -2.91 3.24 7.76
C THR A 171 -3.09 4.54 7.00
N VAL A 172 -2.41 4.68 5.87
CA VAL A 172 -2.55 5.82 4.97
C VAL A 172 -2.73 5.31 3.54
N ASP A 173 -3.88 5.60 2.96
CA ASP A 173 -4.25 5.24 1.60
C ASP A 173 -4.11 6.45 0.67
N TYR A 174 -3.47 6.25 -0.48
CA TYR A 174 -3.47 7.22 -1.58
C TYR A 174 -4.13 6.59 -2.79
N GLN A 175 -5.28 7.11 -3.19
CA GLN A 175 -5.99 6.67 -4.38
C GLN A 175 -5.89 7.73 -5.47
N LEU A 176 -5.47 7.30 -6.66
CA LEU A 176 -5.23 8.18 -7.79
C LEU A 176 -5.68 7.51 -9.08
N GLY A 177 -6.28 8.30 -9.98
CA GLY A 177 -6.75 7.81 -11.27
C GLY A 177 -5.57 7.51 -12.19
N VAL A 178 -5.58 6.34 -12.83
CA VAL A 178 -4.60 6.02 -13.87
C VAL A 178 -4.88 6.91 -15.08
N PRO A 179 -3.91 7.71 -15.56
CA PRO A 179 -4.14 8.59 -16.70
C PRO A 179 -4.68 7.83 -17.91
N ARG A 180 -5.67 8.41 -18.59
CA ARG A 180 -6.25 7.84 -19.82
C ARG A 180 -6.87 6.45 -19.61
N SER A 181 -7.28 6.13 -18.38
CA SER A 181 -7.97 4.89 -17.99
C SER A 181 -9.06 5.18 -16.96
N ASP A 182 -10.03 4.27 -16.81
CA ASP A 182 -11.05 4.32 -15.76
C ASP A 182 -10.61 3.53 -14.50
N MET A 183 -9.36 3.07 -14.47
CA MET A 183 -8.75 2.37 -13.34
C MET A 183 -8.18 3.36 -12.32
N ASN A 184 -8.15 2.95 -11.06
CA ASN A 184 -7.47 3.69 -10.00
C ASN A 184 -6.29 2.86 -9.47
N LEU A 185 -5.19 3.52 -9.15
CA LEU A 185 -4.10 2.93 -8.39
C LEU A 185 -4.25 3.36 -6.93
N LEU A 186 -4.22 2.38 -6.03
CA LEU A 186 -4.29 2.55 -4.59
C LEU A 186 -2.95 2.18 -3.97
N LEU A 187 -2.38 3.10 -3.20
CA LEU A 187 -1.19 2.89 -2.39
C LEU A 187 -1.61 2.83 -0.92
N THR A 188 -1.59 1.64 -0.32
CA THR A 188 -1.94 1.42 1.09
C THR A 188 -0.68 1.25 1.91
N PHE A 189 -0.36 2.27 2.72
CA PHE A 189 0.74 2.23 3.67
C PHE A 189 0.23 1.83 5.05
N SER A 190 0.98 1.01 5.77
CA SER A 190 0.66 0.66 7.16
C SER A 190 1.93 0.59 8.01
N THR A 191 1.82 1.04 9.26
CA THR A 191 2.87 0.88 10.27
C THR A 191 2.30 0.70 11.67
N PRO A 192 2.84 -0.22 12.48
CA PRO A 192 2.50 -0.33 13.91
C PRO A 192 3.22 0.72 14.78
N LEU A 193 4.01 1.62 14.20
CA LEU A 193 4.78 2.64 14.93
C LEU A 193 3.93 3.88 15.29
N VAL A 194 2.85 3.66 16.04
CA VAL A 194 1.87 4.69 16.42
C VAL A 194 2.51 5.90 17.12
N GLN A 195 3.55 5.67 17.93
CA GLN A 195 4.23 6.74 18.67
C GLN A 195 4.95 7.76 17.76
N ILE A 196 5.27 7.36 16.53
CA ILE A 196 5.90 8.23 15.53
C ILE A 196 5.05 8.27 14.24
N ALA A 197 3.74 8.11 14.38
CA ALA A 197 2.78 8.06 13.28
C ALA A 197 2.97 9.22 12.30
N ASP A 198 3.09 10.45 12.81
CA ASP A 198 3.21 11.65 11.97
C ASP A 198 4.50 11.64 11.13
N ALA A 199 5.63 11.24 11.73
CA ALA A 199 6.88 11.10 11.00
C ALA A 199 6.82 9.98 9.94
N MET A 200 6.11 8.88 10.23
CA MET A 200 5.89 7.83 9.24
C MET A 200 4.96 8.28 8.12
N VAL A 201 3.94 9.08 8.42
CA VAL A 201 3.04 9.68 7.43
C VAL A 201 3.81 10.62 6.51
N GLU A 202 4.72 11.44 7.05
CA GLU A 202 5.61 12.30 6.23
C GLU A 202 6.48 11.46 5.27
N LEU A 203 6.98 10.31 5.74
CA LEU A 203 7.70 9.39 4.87
C LEU A 203 6.78 8.83 3.78
N PHE A 204 5.56 8.42 4.12
CA PHE A 204 4.59 7.90 3.16
C PHE A 204 4.18 8.98 2.14
N ASP A 205 4.03 10.23 2.56
CA ASP A 205 3.80 11.38 1.69
C ASP A 205 4.95 11.57 0.69
N ALA A 206 6.20 11.49 1.17
CA ALA A 206 7.37 11.61 0.30
C ALA A 206 7.44 10.46 -0.73
N VAL A 207 7.14 9.24 -0.29
CA VAL A 207 7.11 8.05 -1.16
C VAL A 207 5.99 8.17 -2.20
N ALA A 208 4.76 8.48 -1.78
CA ALA A 208 3.63 8.67 -2.69
C ALA A 208 3.88 9.84 -3.67
N GLY A 209 4.45 10.95 -3.21
CA GLY A 209 4.83 12.10 -4.03
C GLY A 209 5.92 11.81 -5.06
N SER A 210 6.69 10.75 -4.86
CA SER A 210 7.68 10.27 -5.83
C SER A 210 7.08 9.48 -7.00
N LEU A 211 5.81 9.08 -6.91
CA LEU A 211 5.13 8.33 -7.96
C LEU A 211 5.23 9.08 -9.30
N ARG A 212 5.60 8.36 -10.36
CA ARG A 212 5.58 8.83 -11.74
C ARG A 212 4.99 7.75 -12.62
N TRP A 213 4.12 8.13 -13.54
CA TRP A 213 3.67 7.24 -14.61
C TRP A 213 4.79 7.06 -15.63
N LYS A 214 4.90 5.85 -16.18
CA LYS A 214 5.80 5.54 -17.27
C LYS A 214 4.98 5.14 -18.50
N ASP A 215 5.30 5.79 -19.60
CA ASP A 215 4.94 5.33 -20.92
C ASP A 215 5.99 4.29 -21.38
N GLU A 216 5.58 3.36 -22.23
CA GLU A 216 6.46 2.35 -22.84
C GLU A 216 7.51 2.97 -23.78
#